data_AF-A0A4P5Y0V0-F1
#
_entry.id   AF-A0A4P5Y0V0-F1
#
_cell.length_a   1.000
_cell.length_b   1.000
_cell.length_c   1.000
_cell.angle_alpha   90.00
_cell.angle_beta   90.00
_cell.angle_gamma   90.00
#
_symmetry.space_group_name_H-M   'P 1'
#
loop_
_entity.id
_entity.type
_entity.pdbx_description
1 polymer ?
#
loop_
_entity_poly.entity_id
_entity_poly.type
_entity_poly.pdbx_seq_one_letter_code
_entity_poly.pdbx_strand_id
1 'polypeptide(L)' 'MSPSADARAIRESLAVNPLTVLTSSPSQLPLEALTAELVGNYAVRIRFNDGHDTGLFSWKYLHEIDPTIEK' A
#
# COMPACT_ATOMS: atom_id res chain seq x y z
N MET A 1 1.98 0.43 -5.49
CA MET A 1 0.83 -0.43 -5.12
C MET A 1 1.23 -1.33 -3.97
N SER A 2 0.60 -1.19 -2.81
CA SER A 2 1.04 -1.82 -1.55
C SER A 2 0.84 -3.36 -1.55
N PRO A 3 1.79 -4.17 -1.04
CA PRO A 3 1.82 -5.63 -1.21
C PRO A 3 1.12 -6.42 -0.09
N SER A 4 0.13 -5.86 0.61
CA SER A 4 -0.43 -6.47 1.83
C SER A 4 -1.49 -7.55 1.57
N ALA A 5 -1.62 -8.47 2.53
CA ALA A 5 -2.38 -9.73 2.51
C ALA A 5 -3.89 -9.60 2.22
N ASP A 6 -4.51 -8.46 2.49
CA ASP A 6 -5.91 -8.18 2.12
C ASP A 6 -6.14 -8.14 0.61
N ALA A 7 -5.10 -7.82 -0.16
CA ALA A 7 -5.16 -7.85 -1.62
C ALA A 7 -5.26 -9.28 -2.17
N ARG A 8 -4.88 -10.31 -1.41
CA ARG A 8 -4.92 -11.71 -1.88
C ARG A 8 -6.35 -12.25 -1.93
N ALA A 9 -7.15 -12.02 -0.89
CA ALA A 9 -8.55 -12.44 -0.83
C ALA A 9 -9.41 -11.71 -1.89
N ILE A 10 -9.11 -10.43 -2.13
CA ILE A 10 -9.74 -9.64 -3.19
C ILE A 10 -9.36 -10.20 -4.57
N ARG A 11 -8.07 -10.51 -4.82
CA ARG A 11 -7.62 -11.14 -6.08
C ARG A 11 -8.25 -12.51 -6.34
N GLU A 12 -8.45 -13.32 -5.31
CA GLU A 12 -9.05 -14.65 -5.43
C GLU A 12 -10.55 -14.59 -5.77
N SER A 13 -11.27 -13.60 -5.23
CA SER A 13 -12.67 -13.34 -5.61
C SER A 13 -12.84 -12.70 -6.99
N LEU A 14 -11.88 -11.89 -7.45
CA LEU A 14 -11.78 -11.37 -8.83
C LEU A 14 -11.66 -12.47 -9.90
N ALA A 15 -11.01 -13.60 -9.57
CA ALA A 15 -10.81 -14.70 -10.51
C ALA A 15 -12.10 -15.53 -10.75
N VAL A 16 -13.01 -15.53 -9.77
CA VAL A 16 -14.22 -16.36 -9.77
C VAL A 16 -15.44 -15.59 -10.28
N ASN A 17 -15.49 -14.26 -10.11
CA ASN A 17 -16.62 -13.45 -10.55
C ASN A 17 -16.17 -12.18 -11.30
N PRO A 18 -16.38 -12.09 -12.63
CA PRO A 18 -15.92 -10.98 -13.47
C PRO A 18 -16.69 -9.67 -13.26
N LEU A 19 -17.68 -9.62 -12.37
CA LEU A 19 -18.44 -8.42 -12.00
C LEU A 19 -18.21 -8.00 -10.55
N THR A 20 -17.14 -8.47 -9.91
CA THR A 20 -16.79 -8.04 -8.55
C THR A 20 -16.41 -6.57 -8.56
N VAL A 21 -17.36 -5.71 -8.20
CA VAL A 21 -17.12 -4.29 -7.92
C VAL A 21 -16.18 -4.25 -6.72
N LEU A 22 -14.96 -3.76 -6.95
CA LEU A 22 -14.06 -3.40 -5.85
C LEU A 22 -14.74 -2.27 -5.10
N THR A 23 -15.44 -2.61 -4.01
CA THR A 23 -15.86 -1.59 -3.04
C THR A 23 -14.57 -0.93 -2.59
N SER A 24 -14.37 0.31 -3.01
CA SER A 24 -13.25 1.13 -2.55
C SER A 24 -13.28 1.11 -1.03
N SER A 25 -12.11 0.89 -0.41
CA SER A 25 -11.92 0.85 1.04
C SER A 25 -12.84 1.85 1.77
N PRO A 26 -13.51 1.47 2.87
CA PRO A 26 -14.56 2.29 3.50
C PRO A 26 -14.06 3.59 4.15
N SER A 27 -12.76 3.89 4.07
CA SER A 27 -12.24 5.21 4.47
C SER A 27 -12.58 6.24 3.38
N GLN A 28 -13.76 6.86 3.48
CA GLN A 28 -14.10 8.11 2.78
C GLN A 28 -13.22 9.29 3.19
N LEU A 29 -12.34 9.11 4.18
CA LEU A 29 -11.35 10.09 4.60
C LEU A 29 -10.14 10.07 3.64
N PRO A 30 -9.54 11.23 3.36
CA PRO A 30 -8.29 11.27 2.62
C PRO A 30 -7.23 10.42 3.33
N LEU A 31 -6.51 9.60 2.56
CA LEU A 31 -5.39 8.84 3.08
C LEU A 31 -4.30 9.82 3.52
N GLU A 32 -3.97 9.81 4.80
CA GLU A 32 -2.94 10.65 5.38
C GLU A 32 -1.86 9.80 6.04
N ALA A 33 -0.60 10.15 5.77
CA ALA A 33 0.54 9.59 6.47
C ALA A 33 0.65 10.29 7.84
N LEU A 34 0.37 9.55 8.91
CA LEU A 34 0.43 10.06 10.28
C LEU A 34 1.87 10.26 10.74
N THR A 35 2.75 9.30 10.45
CA THR A 35 4.15 9.35 10.86
C THR A 35 5.04 8.58 9.89
N ALA A 36 6.28 9.04 9.74
CA ALA A 36 7.34 8.33 9.04
C ALA A 36 8.57 8.20 9.96
N GLU A 37 9.02 6.97 10.17
CA GLU A 37 10.18 6.67 11.01
C GLU A 37 11.25 5.95 10.19
N LEU A 38 12.51 6.37 10.33
CA LEU A 38 13.63 5.70 9.70
C LEU A 38 13.91 4.38 10.42
N VAL A 39 13.98 3.29 9.64
CA VAL A 39 14.35 1.96 10.14
C VAL A 39 15.74 1.65 9.61
N GLY A 40 16.74 1.91 10.47
CA GLY A 40 18.15 1.81 10.08
C GLY A 40 18.47 2.77 8.92
N ASN A 41 19.28 2.29 7.97
CA ASN A 41 19.68 3.06 6.78
C ASN A 41 19.11 2.50 5.47
N TYR A 42 18.08 1.66 5.52
CA TYR A 42 17.60 0.93 4.33
C TYR A 42 16.10 1.02 4.08
N ALA A 43 15.32 1.53 5.04
CA ALA A 43 13.87 1.59 4.93
C ALA A 43 13.24 2.70 5.78
N VAL A 44 11.99 3.03 5.44
CA VAL A 44 11.10 3.92 6.18
C VAL A 44 9.87 3.14 6.59
N ARG A 45 9.46 3.25 7.85
CA ARG A 45 8.17 2.77 8.33
C ARG A 45 7.17 3.91 8.31
N ILE A 46 6.06 3.75 7.59
CA ILE A 46 5.01 4.77 7.48
C ILE A 46 3.75 4.25 8.14
N ARG A 47 3.16 5.06 9.03
CA ARG A 47 1.83 4.80 9.61
C ARG A 47 0.78 5.62 8.87
N PHE A 48 -0.27 4.96 8.42
CA PHE A 48 -1.39 5.59 7.74
C PHE A 48 -2.62 5.67 8.66
N ASN A 49 -3.49 6.65 8.39
CA ASN A 49 -4.74 6.85 9.13
C ASN A 49 -5.82 5.80 8.86
N ASP A 50 -5.60 4.90 7.91
CA ASP A 50 -6.51 3.80 7.54
C ASP A 50 -6.32 2.54 8.40
N GLY A 51 -5.44 2.60 9.40
CA GLY A 51 -5.11 1.47 10.29
C GLY A 51 -3.89 0.67 9.84
N HIS A 52 -3.21 1.04 8.74
CA HIS A 52 -1.95 0.41 8.33
C HIS A 52 -0.77 1.02 9.09
N ASP A 53 -0.32 0.34 10.15
CA ASP A 53 0.80 0.76 11.00
C ASP A 53 2.08 -0.08 10.82
N THR A 54 1.99 -1.19 10.08
CA THR A 54 3.08 -2.18 9.90
C THR A 54 3.86 -2.04 8.59
N GLY A 55 3.55 -1.05 7.75
CA GLY A 55 4.19 -0.89 6.44
C GLY A 55 5.67 -0.48 6.53
N LEU A 56 6.58 -1.39 6.19
CA LEU A 56 8.01 -1.10 6.02
C LEU A 56 8.34 -0.97 4.53
N PHE A 57 8.81 0.21 4.13
CA PHE A 57 9.12 0.56 2.75
C PHE A 57 10.63 0.69 2.58
N SER A 58 11.26 -0.24 1.87
CA SER A 58 12.69 -0.13 1.56
C SER A 58 12.95 0.96 0.52
N TRP A 59 14.13 1.60 0.57
CA TRP A 59 14.53 2.60 -0.44
C TRP A 59 14.52 2.02 -1.85
N LYS A 60 14.93 0.76 -2.00
CA LYS A 60 14.89 0.04 -3.27
C LYS A 60 13.47 -0.03 -3.82
N TYR A 61 12.51 -0.41 -2.98
CA TYR A 61 11.11 -0.51 -3.39
C TYR A 61 10.51 0.86 -3.74
N LEU A 62 10.84 1.91 -2.97
CA LEU A 62 10.41 3.28 -3.28
C LEU A 62 10.94 3.76 -4.62
N HIS A 63 12.20 3.43 -4.95
CA HIS A 63 12.76 3.67 -6.28
C HIS A 63 12.01 2.87 -7.36
N GLU A 64 11.74 1.59 -7.17
CA GLU A 64 11.05 0.75 -8.18
C GLU A 64 9.65 1.27 -8.55
N ILE A 65 8.97 1.95 -7.64
CA ILE A 65 7.62 2.50 -7.88
C ILE A 65 7.63 3.98 -8.26
N ASP A 66 8.80 4.61 -8.35
CA ASP A 66 8.92 6.02 -8.70
C ASP A 66 8.57 6.22 -10.18
N PRO A 67 7.47 6.92 -10.50
CA PRO A 67 7.04 7.12 -11.88
C PRO A 67 8.00 8.02 -12.68
N THR A 68 8.95 8.69 -12.01
CA THR A 68 9.94 9.55 -12.67
C THR A 68 11.16 8.78 -13.17
N ILE A 69 11.34 7.52 -12.77
CA ILE A 69 12.47 6.67 -13.22
C ILE A 69 12.28 6.18 -14.66
N GLU A 70 11.06 6.21 -15.21
CA GLU A 70 10.83 6.11 -16.65
C GLU A 70 11.01 7.48 -17.34
N LYS A 71 12.25 7.96 -17.45
CA LYS A 71 12.64 8.98 -18.45
C LYS A 71 14.07 8.81 -18.95
#